data_AF-A0A1L9B478-F1
#
_entry.id   AF-A0A1L9B478-F1
#
_cell.length_a   1.000
_cell.length_b   1.000
_cell.length_c   1.000
_cell.angle_alpha   90.00
_cell.angle_beta   90.00
_cell.angle_gamma   90.00
#
_symmetry.space_group_name_H-M   'P 1'
#
loop_
_entity.id
_entity.type
_entity.pdbx_description
1 polymer ?
#
loop_
_entity_poly.entity_id
_entity_poly.type
_entity_poly.pdbx_seq_one_letter_code
_entity_poly.pdbx_strand_id
1 'polypeptide(L)'
;MAKVESDVTLEQHFDTFLHTYVPTRSRKGDIQEDNLDCPLVELRLIERIGEKRLGDSGKHESVYAFRREPKPEITPELFLLCIEDFWAKRRQEEMTLTFRDIAVAPGSPGQIFKLPEADLRERLEQIHSDSGGVYTYKESAALQQLSRTRSLGAKTLLNRVYKKERHSWGR
;
A
#
# COMPACT_ATOMS: atom_id res chain seq x y z
N MET A 1 -28.87 -7.52 8.76
CA MET A 1 -28.62 -7.70 7.31
C MET A 1 -27.86 -6.46 6.82
N ALA A 2 -26.70 -6.62 6.20
CA ALA A 2 -26.02 -5.49 5.58
C ALA A 2 -26.86 -5.00 4.39
N LYS A 3 -27.03 -3.69 4.26
CA LYS A 3 -27.74 -3.07 3.13
C LYS A 3 -26.89 -3.30 1.87
N VAL A 4 -27.52 -3.84 0.82
CA VAL A 4 -26.88 -3.97 -0.50
C VAL A 4 -27.12 -2.66 -1.23
N GLU A 5 -26.04 -2.00 -1.65
CA GLU A 5 -26.11 -0.75 -2.40
C GLU A 5 -26.60 -0.99 -3.83
N SER A 6 -27.18 0.04 -4.46
CA SER A 6 -27.65 -0.06 -5.84
C SER A 6 -26.48 -0.15 -6.83
N ASP A 7 -26.71 -0.76 -8.00
CA ASP A 7 -25.68 -0.89 -9.05
C ASP A 7 -25.11 0.48 -9.47
N VAL A 8 -25.95 1.51 -9.54
CA VAL A 8 -25.55 2.90 -9.85
C VAL A 8 -24.60 3.45 -8.80
N THR A 9 -24.87 3.17 -7.52
CA THR A 9 -24.02 3.60 -6.41
C THR A 9 -22.68 2.87 -6.44
N LEU A 10 -22.66 1.57 -6.76
CA LEU A 10 -21.43 0.80 -6.91
C LEU A 10 -20.57 1.32 -8.06
N GLU A 11 -21.19 1.65 -9.19
CA GLU A 11 -20.52 2.27 -10.35
C GLU A 11 -19.88 3.60 -9.97
N GLN A 12 -20.62 4.51 -9.31
CA GLN A 12 -20.09 5.78 -8.85
C GLN A 12 -18.94 5.63 -7.84
N HIS A 13 -19.05 4.68 -6.91
CA HIS A 13 -17.96 4.39 -5.96
C HIS A 13 -16.72 3.85 -6.67
N PHE A 14 -16.90 3.01 -7.69
CA PHE A 14 -15.81 2.48 -8.49
C PHE A 14 -15.10 3.58 -9.29
N ASP A 15 -15.86 4.47 -9.93
CA ASP A 15 -15.31 5.62 -10.66
C ASP A 15 -14.53 6.54 -9.74
N THR A 16 -15.08 6.85 -8.56
CA THR A 16 -14.39 7.65 -7.54
C THR A 16 -13.09 7.00 -7.10
N PHE A 17 -13.10 5.68 -6.85
CA PHE A 17 -11.91 4.93 -6.50
C PHE A 17 -10.87 4.95 -7.62
N LEU A 18 -11.26 4.78 -8.88
CA LEU A 18 -10.33 4.85 -10.01
C LEU A 18 -9.73 6.24 -10.18
N HIS A 19 -10.53 7.31 -10.16
CA HIS A 19 -10.04 8.69 -10.28
C HIS A 19 -9.13 9.12 -9.13
N THR A 20 -9.16 8.40 -8.00
CA THR A 20 -8.22 8.63 -6.90
C THR A 20 -6.79 8.17 -7.24
N TYR A 21 -6.63 7.11 -8.04
CA TYR A 21 -5.33 6.47 -8.28
C TYR A 21 -4.88 6.45 -9.74
N VAL A 22 -5.79 6.74 -10.68
CA VAL A 22 -5.54 6.72 -12.12
C VAL A 22 -5.77 8.12 -12.67
N PRO A 23 -4.85 8.66 -13.50
CA PRO A 23 -5.03 9.97 -14.10
C PRO A 23 -6.32 10.04 -14.93
N THR A 24 -7.10 11.08 -14.71
CA THR A 24 -8.24 11.46 -15.55
C THR A 24 -7.74 12.13 -16.82
N ARG A 25 -7.11 11.36 -17.72
CA ARG A 25 -6.67 11.91 -19.02
C ARG A 25 -7.87 12.28 -19.87
N SER A 26 -8.10 13.59 -20.06
CA SER A 26 -8.77 14.09 -21.25
C SER A 26 -8.04 13.55 -22.48
N ARG A 27 -8.79 13.05 -23.49
CA ARG A 27 -8.19 12.68 -24.77
C ARG A 27 -7.37 13.86 -25.31
N LYS A 28 -6.26 13.52 -25.97
CA LYS A 28 -5.31 14.45 -26.61
C LYS A 28 -6.07 15.58 -27.34
N GLY A 29 -6.04 16.81 -26.80
CA GLY A 29 -6.60 18.00 -27.44
C GLY A 29 -7.62 18.80 -26.63
N ASP A 30 -8.12 18.29 -25.50
CA ASP A 30 -9.04 19.05 -24.63
C ASP A 30 -8.30 19.48 -23.36
N ILE A 31 -7.64 20.65 -23.44
CA ILE A 31 -7.07 21.31 -22.27
C ILE A 31 -8.26 21.91 -21.51
N GLN A 32 -8.89 21.09 -20.67
CA GLN A 32 -9.77 21.62 -19.65
C GLN A 32 -8.85 22.13 -18.53
N GLU A 33 -8.75 23.45 -18.38
CA GLU A 33 -7.79 24.16 -17.51
C GLU A 33 -7.92 23.84 -16.00
N ASP A 34 -8.80 22.90 -15.62
CA ASP A 34 -9.17 22.63 -14.22
C ASP A 34 -9.25 21.13 -13.87
N ASN A 35 -8.58 20.26 -14.64
CA ASN A 35 -8.53 18.82 -14.34
C ASN A 35 -7.31 18.49 -13.48
N LEU A 36 -7.35 18.91 -12.21
CA LEU A 36 -6.35 18.49 -11.22
C LEU A 36 -6.61 17.02 -10.87
N ASP A 37 -5.69 16.15 -11.29
CA ASP A 37 -5.68 14.75 -10.84
C ASP A 37 -5.55 14.68 -9.31
N CYS A 38 -6.10 13.62 -8.70
CA CYS A 38 -5.91 13.38 -7.27
C CYS A 38 -4.41 13.26 -6.94
N PRO A 39 -3.90 13.86 -5.85
CA PRO A 39 -2.49 13.72 -5.47
C PRO A 39 -2.01 12.26 -5.30
N LEU A 40 -2.93 11.34 -5.03
CA LEU A 40 -2.61 9.91 -4.86
C LEU A 40 -2.30 9.19 -6.19
N VAL A 41 -2.56 9.83 -7.33
CA VAL A 41 -2.15 9.34 -8.65
C VAL A 41 -0.62 9.15 -8.74
N GLU A 42 0.16 10.00 -8.06
CA GLU A 42 1.62 9.91 -8.05
C GLU A 42 2.14 8.63 -7.36
N LEU A 43 1.33 8.02 -6.48
CA LEU A 43 1.66 6.73 -5.86
C LEU A 43 1.65 5.56 -6.85
N ARG A 44 1.04 5.74 -8.04
CA ARG A 44 0.98 4.73 -9.11
C ARG A 44 0.59 3.33 -8.60
N LEU A 45 -0.39 3.25 -7.69
CA LEU A 45 -0.80 1.95 -7.12
C LEU A 45 -1.61 1.11 -8.12
N ILE A 46 -2.25 1.76 -9.09
CA ILE A 46 -3.08 1.14 -10.12
C ILE A 46 -2.58 1.62 -11.49
N GLU A 47 -2.51 0.70 -12.44
CA GLU A 47 -2.04 0.94 -13.79
C GLU A 47 -3.02 0.39 -14.80
N ARG A 48 -3.14 1.10 -15.93
CA ARG A 48 -3.89 0.61 -17.10
C ARG A 48 -2.99 -0.31 -17.91
N ILE A 49 -3.34 -1.59 -17.99
CA ILE A 49 -2.53 -2.62 -18.63
C ILE A 49 -3.05 -3.02 -20.03
N GLY A 50 -4.20 -2.49 -20.45
CA GLY A 50 -4.71 -2.73 -21.80
C GLY A 50 -6.17 -2.33 -21.98
N GLU A 51 -6.77 -2.90 -23.02
CA GLU A 51 -8.20 -2.82 -23.30
C GLU A 51 -8.75 -4.20 -23.61
N LYS A 52 -9.96 -4.50 -23.15
CA LYS A 52 -10.69 -5.73 -23.46
C LYS A 52 -11.93 -5.38 -24.28
N ARG A 53 -12.18 -6.14 -25.35
CA ARG A 53 -13.41 -6.02 -26.14
C ARG A 53 -14.58 -6.66 -25.40
N LEU A 54 -15.70 -5.96 -25.33
CA LEU A 54 -16.93 -6.43 -24.70
C LEU A 54 -17.94 -6.89 -25.75
N GLY A 55 -18.01 -8.21 -25.95
CA GLY A 55 -18.91 -8.86 -26.89
C GLY A 55 -18.72 -8.41 -28.35
N ASP A 56 -19.74 -8.67 -29.17
CA ASP A 56 -19.75 -8.30 -30.60
C ASP A 56 -20.08 -6.82 -30.84
N SER A 57 -20.38 -6.07 -29.77
CA SER A 57 -20.80 -4.66 -29.83
C SER A 57 -19.69 -3.69 -30.23
N GLY A 58 -18.44 -4.15 -30.31
CA GLY A 58 -17.28 -3.32 -30.62
C GLY A 58 -16.89 -2.36 -29.49
N LYS A 59 -17.49 -2.45 -28.30
CA LYS A 59 -17.10 -1.66 -27.12
C LYS A 59 -15.77 -2.16 -26.55
N HIS A 60 -14.94 -1.22 -26.11
CA HIS A 60 -13.65 -1.47 -25.48
C HIS A 60 -13.67 -0.95 -24.04
N GLU A 61 -13.29 -1.80 -23.08
CA GLU A 61 -13.13 -1.43 -21.67
C GLU A 61 -11.66 -1.43 -21.29
N SER A 62 -11.24 -0.43 -20.51
CA SER A 62 -9.87 -0.39 -20.00
C SER A 62 -9.67 -1.48 -18.94
N VAL A 63 -8.55 -2.20 -19.04
CA VAL A 63 -8.16 -3.21 -18.06
C VAL A 63 -7.14 -2.58 -17.11
N TYR A 64 -7.40 -2.69 -15.81
CA TYR A 64 -6.53 -2.16 -14.76
C TYR A 64 -5.92 -3.27 -13.92
N ALA A 65 -4.72 -3.04 -13.40
CA ALA A 65 -4.05 -3.92 -12.45
C ALA A 65 -3.36 -3.12 -11.35
N PHE A 66 -3.16 -3.74 -10.20
CA PHE A 66 -2.30 -3.18 -9.16
C PHE A 66 -0.83 -3.29 -9.56
N ARG A 67 -0.06 -2.22 -9.37
CA ARG A 67 1.40 -2.24 -9.54
C ARG A 67 2.05 -3.07 -8.43
N ARG A 68 2.46 -4.29 -8.78
CA ARG A 68 3.11 -5.28 -7.90
C ARG A 68 4.61 -5.34 -8.17
N GLU A 69 5.29 -4.26 -7.80
CA GLU A 69 6.73 -4.08 -7.97
C GLU A 69 7.32 -3.59 -6.64
N PRO A 70 8.64 -3.75 -6.41
CA PRO A 70 9.30 -3.14 -5.26
C PRO A 70 9.01 -1.63 -5.19
N LYS A 71 8.72 -1.12 -3.99
CA LYS A 71 8.33 0.29 -3.79
C LYS A 71 9.42 1.03 -3.01
N PRO A 72 10.51 1.51 -3.66
CA PRO A 72 11.58 2.24 -2.98
C PRO A 72 11.09 3.53 -2.30
N GLU A 73 9.98 4.09 -2.74
CA GLU A 73 9.30 5.23 -2.11
C GLU A 73 8.76 4.92 -0.69
N ILE A 74 8.55 3.64 -0.36
CA ILE A 74 8.18 3.23 1.00
C ILE A 74 9.46 3.12 1.82
N THR A 75 9.73 4.16 2.61
CA THR A 75 10.91 4.20 3.49
C THR A 75 10.82 3.13 4.59
N PRO A 76 11.96 2.71 5.17
CA PRO A 76 11.97 1.82 6.34
C PRO A 76 11.13 2.35 7.50
N GLU A 77 11.18 3.66 7.74
CA GLU A 77 10.42 4.32 8.80
C GLU A 77 8.90 4.26 8.56
N LEU A 78 8.46 4.44 7.31
CA LEU A 78 7.05 4.31 6.93
C LEU A 78 6.59 2.85 7.04
N PHE A 79 7.41 1.91 6.58
CA PHE A 79 7.12 0.49 6.69
C PHE A 79 6.95 0.06 8.16
N LEU A 80 7.84 0.50 9.05
CA LEU A 80 7.73 0.27 10.50
C LEU A 80 6.44 0.87 11.08
N LEU A 81 6.08 2.08 10.68
CA LEU A 81 4.83 2.71 11.10
C LEU A 81 3.61 1.86 10.70
N CYS A 82 3.58 1.35 9.47
CA CYS A 82 2.49 0.51 8.98
C CYS A 82 2.43 -0.86 9.67
N ILE A 83 3.59 -1.47 9.98
CA ILE A 83 3.66 -2.69 10.79
C ILE A 83 3.07 -2.44 12.17
N GLU A 84 3.50 -1.39 12.85
CA GLU A 84 3.02 -1.06 14.20
C GLU A 84 1.51 -0.75 14.21
N ASP A 85 1.02 0.01 13.23
CA ASP A 85 -0.41 0.32 13.09
C ASP A 85 -1.26 -0.92 12.82
N PHE A 86 -0.82 -1.79 11.91
CA PHE A 86 -1.47 -3.07 11.64
C PHE A 86 -1.52 -3.94 12.91
N TRP A 87 -0.39 -4.05 13.60
CA TRP A 87 -0.27 -4.85 14.81
C TRP A 87 -1.18 -4.33 15.93
N ALA A 88 -1.20 -3.02 16.16
CA ALA A 88 -2.04 -2.39 17.17
C ALA A 88 -3.54 -2.57 16.89
N LYS A 89 -3.96 -2.49 15.62
CA LYS A 89 -5.38 -2.59 15.25
C LYS A 89 -5.92 -4.01 15.21
N ARG A 90 -5.07 -4.99 14.87
CA ARG A 90 -5.53 -6.36 14.57
C ARG A 90 -5.04 -7.41 15.56
N ARG A 91 -3.91 -7.17 16.23
CA ARG A 91 -3.13 -8.17 16.96
C ARG A 91 -2.51 -7.60 18.24
N GLN A 92 -3.21 -6.68 18.92
CA GLN A 92 -2.64 -5.85 19.99
C GLN A 92 -1.99 -6.67 21.12
N GLU A 93 -2.59 -7.80 21.49
CA GLU A 93 -2.15 -8.68 22.57
C GLU A 93 -1.00 -9.62 22.16
N GLU A 94 -0.73 -9.74 20.86
CA GLU A 94 0.27 -10.66 20.34
C GLU A 94 1.67 -10.03 20.34
N MET A 95 2.68 -10.86 20.58
CA MET A 95 4.10 -10.48 20.54
C MET A 95 4.81 -10.96 19.27
N THR A 96 4.12 -11.71 18.43
CA THR A 96 4.59 -12.14 17.12
C THR A 96 3.55 -11.90 16.02
N LEU A 97 4.01 -11.73 14.78
CA LEU A 97 3.21 -11.82 13.54
C LEU A 97 3.88 -12.84 12.63
N THR A 98 3.08 -13.66 11.94
CA THR A 98 3.63 -14.51 10.89
C THR A 98 3.94 -13.70 9.64
N PHE A 99 4.85 -14.18 8.79
CA PHE A 99 5.07 -13.57 7.48
C PHE A 99 3.76 -13.46 6.67
N ARG A 100 2.90 -14.48 6.76
CA ARG A 100 1.58 -14.50 6.10
C ARG A 100 0.67 -13.37 6.60
N ASP A 101 0.65 -13.08 7.91
CA ASP A 101 -0.13 -11.96 8.45
C ASP A 101 0.31 -10.64 7.81
N ILE A 102 1.61 -10.43 7.66
CA ILE A 102 2.18 -9.20 7.10
C ILE A 102 1.96 -9.12 5.57
N ALA A 103 2.05 -10.25 4.87
CA ALA A 103 1.99 -10.30 3.41
C ALA A 103 0.57 -10.21 2.84
N VAL A 104 -0.38 -10.94 3.43
CA VAL A 104 -1.69 -11.18 2.77
C VAL A 104 -2.91 -10.92 3.65
N ALA A 105 -2.75 -10.63 4.95
CA ALA A 105 -3.93 -10.35 5.78
C ALA A 105 -4.62 -9.04 5.37
N PRO A 106 -5.95 -8.92 5.57
CA PRO A 106 -6.67 -7.69 5.30
C PRO A 106 -6.08 -6.49 6.08
N GLY A 107 -5.66 -5.46 5.35
CA GLY A 107 -5.03 -4.26 5.91
C GLY A 107 -3.54 -4.43 6.27
N SER A 108 -2.91 -5.55 5.91
CA SER A 108 -1.48 -5.74 6.13
C SER A 108 -0.63 -4.86 5.20
N PRO A 109 0.63 -4.56 5.56
CA PRO A 109 1.55 -3.79 4.71
C PRO A 109 1.70 -4.36 3.29
N GLY A 110 1.78 -5.68 3.15
CA GLY A 110 1.84 -6.34 1.84
C GLY A 110 0.59 -6.09 0.99
N GLN A 111 -0.60 -6.06 1.59
CA GLN A 111 -1.85 -5.82 0.87
C GLN A 111 -2.13 -4.36 0.54
N ILE A 112 -1.80 -3.42 1.43
CA ILE A 112 -2.07 -1.99 1.22
C ILE A 112 -1.15 -1.41 0.15
N PHE A 113 0.13 -1.80 0.13
CA PHE A 113 1.12 -1.29 -0.83
C PHE A 113 1.31 -2.20 -2.05
N LYS A 114 0.70 -3.40 -2.02
CA LYS A 114 0.81 -4.45 -3.03
C LYS A 114 2.27 -4.87 -3.27
N LEU A 115 3.04 -4.99 -2.18
CA LEU A 115 4.45 -5.36 -2.23
C LEU A 115 4.62 -6.81 -2.71
N PRO A 116 5.56 -7.08 -3.62
CA PRO A 116 6.00 -8.44 -3.91
C PRO A 116 6.55 -9.14 -2.66
N GLU A 117 6.43 -10.46 -2.62
CA GLU A 117 6.89 -11.27 -1.49
C GLU A 117 8.39 -11.09 -1.21
N ALA A 118 9.21 -10.98 -2.27
CA ALA A 118 10.64 -10.75 -2.17
C ALA A 118 11.00 -9.40 -1.52
N ASP A 119 10.35 -8.31 -1.96
CA ASP A 119 10.55 -6.97 -1.37
C ASP A 119 10.11 -6.94 0.09
N LEU A 120 9.04 -7.65 0.44
CA LEU A 120 8.60 -7.76 1.83
C LEU A 120 9.61 -8.51 2.70
N ARG A 121 10.21 -9.60 2.20
CA ARG A 121 11.26 -10.34 2.92
C ARG A 121 12.49 -9.47 3.15
N GLU A 122 12.98 -8.80 2.12
CA GLU A 122 14.15 -7.93 2.24
C GLU A 122 13.95 -6.84 3.33
N ARG A 123 12.77 -6.21 3.36
CA ARG A 123 12.42 -5.24 4.42
C ARG A 123 12.37 -5.88 5.80
N LEU A 124 11.85 -7.09 5.93
CA LEU A 124 11.79 -7.81 7.21
C LEU A 124 13.17 -8.26 7.68
N GLU A 125 14.08 -8.61 6.78
CA GLU A 125 15.47 -8.91 7.11
C GLU A 125 16.20 -7.68 7.70
N GLN A 126 15.93 -6.48 7.20
CA GLN A 126 16.52 -5.23 7.70
C GLN A 126 15.81 -4.65 8.93
N ILE A 127 14.60 -5.12 9.25
CA ILE A 127 13.72 -4.51 10.27
C ILE A 127 14.34 -4.43 11.66
N HIS A 128 15.26 -5.33 11.99
CA HIS A 128 15.96 -5.30 13.27
C HIS A 128 16.82 -4.03 13.39
N SER A 129 17.62 -3.73 12.35
CA SER A 129 18.42 -2.51 12.28
C SER A 129 17.52 -1.27 12.26
N ASP A 130 16.53 -1.25 11.36
CA ASP A 130 15.67 -0.07 11.14
C ASP A 130 14.85 0.31 12.38
N SER A 131 14.50 -0.68 13.20
CA SER A 131 13.75 -0.46 14.43
C SER A 131 14.61 -0.14 15.65
N GLY A 132 15.94 -0.17 15.52
CA GLY A 132 16.87 -0.06 16.65
C GLY A 132 16.78 -1.27 17.59
N GLY A 133 16.58 -2.46 17.03
CA GLY A 133 16.55 -3.75 17.72
C GLY A 133 15.21 -4.12 18.37
N VAL A 134 14.15 -3.34 18.15
CA VAL A 134 12.85 -3.59 18.79
C VAL A 134 12.08 -4.73 18.12
N TYR A 135 12.14 -4.81 16.81
CA TYR A 135 11.61 -5.94 16.06
C TYR A 135 12.72 -6.91 15.67
N THR A 136 12.38 -8.19 15.52
CA THR A 136 13.30 -9.21 15.02
C THR A 136 12.52 -10.16 14.12
N TYR A 137 12.95 -10.26 12.86
CA TYR A 137 12.41 -11.26 11.95
C TYR A 137 13.29 -12.52 12.01
N LYS A 138 12.63 -13.68 12.10
CA LYS A 138 13.29 -14.99 12.04
C LYS A 138 12.69 -15.78 10.89
N GLU A 139 13.54 -16.19 9.95
CA GLU A 139 13.19 -17.04 8.83
C GLU A 139 13.99 -18.34 8.88
N SER A 140 13.26 -19.46 8.92
CA SER A 140 13.76 -20.82 8.87
C SER A 140 12.72 -21.70 8.18
N ALA A 141 13.09 -22.92 7.80
CA ALA A 141 12.16 -23.86 7.17
C ALA A 141 10.89 -24.15 8.00
N ALA A 142 10.97 -24.01 9.33
CA ALA A 142 9.85 -24.28 10.24
C ALA A 142 9.12 -23.01 10.74
N LEU A 143 9.72 -21.82 10.57
CA LEU A 143 9.26 -20.61 11.24
C LEU A 143 9.64 -19.35 10.46
N GLN A 144 8.62 -18.59 10.07
CA GLN A 144 8.73 -17.27 9.45
C GLN A 144 7.89 -16.28 10.26
N GLN A 145 8.52 -15.59 11.21
CA GLN A 145 7.81 -14.71 12.12
C GLN A 145 8.61 -13.45 12.44
N LEU A 146 7.86 -12.36 12.59
CA LEU A 146 8.33 -11.12 13.18
C LEU A 146 7.96 -11.13 14.66
N SER A 147 8.91 -10.87 15.56
CA SER A 147 8.64 -10.64 16.98
C SER A 147 8.94 -9.21 17.37
N ARG A 148 8.31 -8.73 18.44
CA ARG A 148 8.60 -7.43 19.06
C ARG A 148 8.91 -7.59 20.54
N THR A 149 9.79 -6.76 21.07
CA THR A 149 10.05 -6.69 22.53
C THR A 149 9.13 -5.71 23.24
N ARG A 150 8.71 -4.65 22.54
CA ARG A 150 7.78 -3.62 23.01
C ARG A 150 7.13 -2.92 21.82
N SER A 151 6.10 -2.15 22.08
CA SER A 151 5.56 -1.17 21.12
C SER A 151 6.49 0.03 20.99
N LEU A 152 6.71 0.52 19.77
CA LEU A 152 7.45 1.76 19.49
C LEU A 152 6.54 2.99 19.60
N GLY A 153 5.23 2.80 19.42
CA GLY A 153 4.22 3.85 19.46
C GLY A 153 4.16 4.65 18.15
N ALA A 154 2.96 4.80 17.60
CA ALA A 154 2.73 5.44 16.30
C ALA A 154 3.31 6.86 16.20
N LYS A 155 3.18 7.68 17.26
CA LYS A 155 3.69 9.06 17.27
C LYS A 155 5.22 9.13 17.13
N THR A 156 5.93 8.21 17.79
CA THR A 156 7.39 8.13 17.70
C THR A 156 7.83 7.80 16.27
N LEU A 157 7.18 6.81 15.66
CA LEU A 157 7.47 6.37 14.30
C LEU A 157 7.12 7.46 13.27
N LEU A 158 5.97 8.12 13.43
CA LEU A 158 5.56 9.24 12.58
C LEU A 158 6.59 10.38 12.58
N ASN A 159 7.12 10.71 13.75
CA ASN A 159 8.19 11.71 13.86
C ASN A 159 9.47 11.29 13.12
N ARG A 160 9.81 10.00 13.10
CA ARG A 160 10.98 9.49 12.37
C ARG A 160 10.80 9.63 10.86
N VAL A 161 9.60 9.32 10.34
CA VAL A 161 9.25 9.48 8.93
C VAL A 161 9.52 10.91 8.47
N TYR A 162 8.92 11.90 9.14
CA TYR A 162 9.05 13.30 8.72
C TYR A 162 10.41 13.94 9.04
N LYS A 163 11.18 13.41 10.01
CA LYS A 163 12.52 13.94 10.32
C LYS A 163 13.51 13.69 9.19
N LYS A 164 13.37 12.57 8.47
CA LYS A 164 14.22 12.21 7.33
C LYS A 164 13.94 13.08 6.11
N GLU A 165 12.67 13.39 5.86
CA GLU A 165 12.25 14.26 4.75
C GLU A 165 12.75 15.71 4.89
N ARG A 166 12.84 16.22 6.12
CA ARG A 166 13.41 17.57 6.38
C ARG A 166 14.89 17.69 6.01
N HIS A 167 15.64 16.59 5.97
CA HIS A 167 17.04 16.59 5.56
C HIS A 167 17.22 16.42 4.05
N SER A 168 16.26 15.84 3.32
CA SER A 168 16.34 15.67 1.86
C SER A 168 15.91 16.90 1.07
N TRP A 169 15.06 17.77 1.63
CA TRP A 169 14.64 19.03 0.98
C TRP A 169 15.61 20.22 1.24
N GLY A 170 16.69 20.01 2.00
CA GLY A 170 17.66 21.04 2.36
C GLY A 170 18.90 21.11 1.45
N ARG A 171 18.85 20.57 0.23
CA ARG A 171 19.94 20.65 -0.76
C ARG A 171 19.42 21.10 -2.11
#